data_AF-A0A0C1HFF5-F1
#
_entry.id   AF-A0A0C1HFF5-F1
#
_cell.length_a   1.000
_cell.length_b   1.000
_cell.length_c   1.000
_cell.angle_alpha   90.00
_cell.angle_beta   90.00
_cell.angle_gamma   90.00
#
_symmetry.space_group_name_H-M   'P 1'
#
loop_
_entity.id
_entity.type
_entity.pdbx_description
1 polymer ?
#
loop_
_entity_poly.entity_id
_entity_poly.type
_entity_poly.pdbx_seq_one_letter_code
_entity_poly.pdbx_strand_id
1 'polypeptide(L)'
;MTAHSHRVKVTIDVSEDERTYIKMLAAKKRMTISDFIMSFVRPNIPHGHPNAETQKAMRDVDERKNLTHCKTIEEFWAAVRIDPNA
;
A
#
# COMPACT_ATOMS: atom_id res chain seq x y z
N MET A 1 -3.68 14.54 -25.48
CA MET A 1 -2.65 13.47 -25.53
C MET A 1 -3.25 12.24 -24.88
N THR A 2 -3.69 11.27 -25.67
CA THR A 2 -4.28 10.02 -25.17
C THR A 2 -3.15 9.12 -24.68
N ALA A 3 -2.91 9.11 -23.37
CA ALA A 3 -1.97 8.18 -22.75
C ALA A 3 -2.40 6.74 -23.08
N HIS A 4 -1.69 6.08 -23.98
CA HIS A 4 -1.84 4.65 -24.16
C HIS A 4 -1.38 3.99 -22.85
N SER A 5 -2.35 3.51 -22.08
CA SER A 5 -2.10 2.68 -20.90
C SER A 5 -1.23 1.51 -21.36
N HIS A 6 0.04 1.51 -20.96
CA HIS A 6 0.94 0.40 -21.21
C HIS A 6 0.47 -0.80 -20.40
N ARG A 7 -0.33 -1.68 -21.01
CA ARG A 7 -0.85 -2.89 -20.37
C ARG A 7 0.11 -4.05 -20.62
N VAL A 8 0.56 -4.70 -19.56
CA VAL A 8 1.37 -5.93 -19.62
C VAL A 8 0.43 -7.13 -19.47
N LYS A 9 0.64 -8.18 -20.27
CA LYS A 9 -0.09 -9.44 -20.16
C LYS A 9 0.59 -10.34 -19.13
N VAL A 10 -0.22 -10.95 -18.25
CA VAL A 10 0.21 -11.99 -17.31
C VAL A 10 -0.49 -13.29 -17.68
N THR A 11 0.26 -14.39 -17.72
CA THR A 11 -0.25 -15.76 -17.88
C THR A 11 -0.09 -16.48 -16.54
N ILE A 12 -1.11 -17.23 -16.13
CA ILE A 12 -1.14 -17.97 -14.86
C ILE A 12 -1.54 -19.40 -15.19
N ASP A 13 -0.70 -20.35 -14.79
CA ASP A 13 -1.00 -21.77 -14.93
C ASP A 13 -1.90 -22.22 -13.77
N VAL A 14 -3.01 -22.86 -14.11
CA VAL A 14 -4.03 -23.35 -13.18
C VAL A 14 -4.63 -24.64 -13.73
N SER A 15 -5.17 -25.49 -12.85
CA SER A 15 -6.00 -26.62 -13.24
C SER A 15 -7.35 -26.17 -13.85
N GLU A 16 -8.04 -27.09 -14.53
CA GLU A 16 -9.36 -26.81 -15.10
C GLU A 16 -10.41 -26.47 -14.04
N ASP A 17 -10.34 -27.13 -12.89
CA ASP A 17 -11.24 -26.90 -11.76
C ASP A 17 -11.00 -25.51 -11.14
N GLU A 18 -9.75 -25.13 -10.91
CA GLU A 18 -9.40 -23.80 -10.43
C GLU A 18 -9.86 -22.72 -11.40
N ARG A 19 -9.64 -22.90 -12.70
CA ARG A 19 -10.12 -21.96 -13.74
C ARG A 19 -11.64 -21.80 -13.68
N THR A 20 -12.37 -22.89 -13.51
CA THR A 20 -13.83 -22.88 -13.41
C THR A 20 -14.28 -22.14 -12.16
N TYR A 21 -13.66 -22.42 -11.02
CA TYR A 21 -13.97 -21.77 -9.76
C TYR A 21 -13.68 -20.26 -9.80
N ILE A 22 -12.54 -19.86 -10.37
CA ILE A 22 -12.18 -18.45 -10.60
C ILE A 22 -13.25 -17.73 -11.43
N LYS A 23 -13.71 -18.36 -12.53
CA LYS A 23 -14.79 -17.80 -13.36
C LYS A 23 -16.08 -17.59 -12.57
N MET A 24 -16.48 -18.58 -11.79
CA MET A 24 -17.70 -18.52 -10.97
C MET A 24 -17.61 -17.40 -9.93
N LEU A 25 -16.48 -17.28 -9.23
CA LEU A 25 -16.28 -16.23 -8.23
C LEU A 25 -16.26 -14.83 -8.84
N ALA A 26 -15.58 -14.65 -9.98
CA ALA A 26 -15.56 -13.40 -10.70
C ALA A 26 -16.98 -12.98 -11.14
N ALA A 27 -17.75 -13.92 -11.71
CA ALA A 27 -19.14 -13.69 -12.10
C ALA A 27 -20.04 -13.34 -10.91
N LYS A 28 -19.92 -14.07 -9.79
CA LYS A 28 -20.66 -13.79 -8.55
C LYS A 28 -20.40 -12.37 -8.02
N LYS A 29 -19.18 -11.86 -8.18
CA LYS A 29 -18.78 -10.49 -7.80
C LYS A 29 -18.99 -9.45 -8.90
N ARG A 30 -19.54 -9.84 -10.06
CA ARG A 30 -19.72 -8.97 -11.25
C ARG A 30 -18.40 -8.33 -11.72
N MET A 31 -17.31 -9.09 -11.66
CA MET A 31 -15.97 -8.67 -12.08
C MET A 31 -15.50 -9.50 -13.29
N THR A 32 -14.58 -8.95 -14.08
CA THR A 32 -13.81 -9.78 -15.02
C THR A 32 -12.85 -10.69 -14.24
N ILE A 33 -12.36 -11.76 -14.87
CA ILE A 33 -11.34 -12.63 -14.25
C ILE A 33 -10.10 -11.82 -13.86
N SER A 34 -9.64 -10.94 -14.76
CA SER A 34 -8.48 -10.09 -14.50
C SER A 34 -8.72 -9.14 -13.33
N ASP A 35 -9.89 -8.50 -13.24
CA ASP A 35 -10.22 -7.61 -12.12
C ASP A 35 -10.33 -8.37 -10.80
N PHE A 36 -10.93 -9.55 -10.84
CA PHE A 36 -11.05 -10.43 -9.68
C PHE A 36 -9.67 -10.82 -9.15
N ILE A 37 -8.76 -11.32 -10.01
CA ILE A 37 -7.39 -11.68 -9.61
C ILE A 37 -6.64 -10.44 -9.09
N MET A 38 -6.70 -9.33 -9.83
CA MET A 38 -6.03 -8.09 -9.43
C MET A 38 -6.58 -7.50 -8.13
N SER A 39 -7.81 -7.83 -7.71
CA SER A 39 -8.34 -7.40 -6.41
C SER A 39 -7.58 -7.98 -5.22
N PHE A 40 -6.98 -9.17 -5.38
CA PHE A 40 -6.12 -9.79 -4.36
C PHE A 40 -4.68 -9.27 -4.45
N VAL A 41 -4.20 -8.98 -5.67
CA VAL A 41 -2.82 -8.53 -5.89
C VAL A 41 -2.63 -7.06 -5.51
N ARG A 42 -3.53 -6.17 -5.94
CA ARG A 42 -3.38 -4.70 -5.79
C ARG A 42 -3.08 -4.23 -4.36
N PRO A 43 -3.75 -4.72 -3.30
CA PRO A 43 -3.45 -4.31 -1.92
C PRO A 43 -2.04 -4.67 -1.46
N ASN A 44 -1.41 -5.66 -2.09
CA ASN A 44 -0.07 -6.14 -1.77
C ASN A 44 1.01 -5.53 -2.66
N ILE A 45 0.63 -4.77 -3.69
CA ILE A 45 1.58 -4.01 -4.49
C ILE A 45 2.04 -2.84 -3.61
N PRO A 46 3.35 -2.68 -3.36
CA PRO A 46 3.86 -1.51 -2.65
C PRO A 46 3.36 -0.26 -3.36
N HIS A 47 2.46 0.47 -2.70
CA HIS A 47 2.09 1.78 -3.19
C HIS A 47 3.24 2.71 -2.82
N GLY A 48 3.83 3.39 -3.81
CA GLY A 48 4.79 4.47 -3.55
C GLY A 48 4.16 5.68 -2.83
N HIS A 49 2.86 5.59 -2.49
CA HIS A 49 2.16 6.57 -1.70
C HIS A 49 2.17 6.16 -0.23
N PRO A 50 2.46 7.11 0.68
CA PRO A 50 2.40 6.85 2.11
C PRO A 50 1.01 6.32 2.50
N ASN A 51 0.95 5.37 3.44
CA ASN A 51 -0.32 4.86 3.96
C ASN A 51 -1.07 5.97 4.75
N ALA A 52 -2.30 5.70 5.17
CA ALA A 52 -3.12 6.70 5.86
C ALA A 52 -2.46 7.27 7.14
N GLU A 53 -1.71 6.44 7.87
CA GLU A 53 -0.99 6.83 9.08
C GLU A 53 0.18 7.77 8.74
N THR A 54 1.00 7.42 7.76
CA THR A 54 2.10 8.27 7.32
C THR A 54 1.60 9.59 6.73
N GLN A 55 0.52 9.57 5.95
CA GLN A 55 -0.11 10.80 5.44
C GLN A 55 -0.63 11.69 6.57
N LYS A 56 -1.15 11.10 7.65
CA LYS A 56 -1.56 11.84 8.84
C LYS A 56 -0.35 12.47 9.52
N ALA A 57 0.74 11.73 9.72
CA ALA A 57 1.97 12.27 10.30
C ALA A 57 2.54 13.42 9.48
N MET A 58 2.52 13.33 8.14
CA MET A 58 2.92 14.43 7.25
C MET A 58 2.05 15.69 7.45
N ARG A 59 0.72 15.54 7.52
CA ARG A 59 -0.19 16.66 7.81
C ARG A 59 0.04 17.26 9.20
N ASP A 60 0.27 16.43 10.21
CA ASP A 60 0.56 16.89 11.56
C ASP A 60 1.83 17.75 11.59
N VAL A 61 2.86 17.41 10.80
CA VAL A 61 4.06 18.25 10.60
C VAL A 61 3.72 19.59 9.96
N ASP A 62 2.96 19.59 8.86
CA ASP A 62 2.59 20.83 8.14
C ASP A 62 1.73 21.77 9.02
N GLU A 63 0.85 21.20 9.84
CA GLU A 63 -0.03 21.91 10.76
C GLU A 63 0.62 22.24 12.11
N ARG A 64 1.88 21.83 12.34
CA ARG A 64 2.60 21.95 13.62
C ARG A 64 1.84 21.33 14.80
N LYS A 65 1.17 20.21 14.57
CA LYS A 65 0.44 19.43 15.59
C LYS A 65 1.21 18.18 15.96
N ASN A 66 1.04 17.71 17.19
CA ASN A 66 1.62 16.45 17.68
C ASN A 66 3.15 16.37 17.50
N LEU A 67 3.84 17.53 17.51
CA LEU A 67 5.30 17.62 17.41
C LEU A 67 5.93 17.76 18.79
N THR A 68 7.04 17.07 19.01
CA THR A 68 7.91 17.27 20.18
C THR A 68 9.08 18.13 19.77
N HIS A 69 9.13 19.36 20.29
CA HIS A 69 10.27 20.24 20.08
C HIS A 69 11.40 19.86 21.03
N CYS A 70 12.59 19.64 20.47
CA CYS A 70 13.83 19.42 21.19
C CYS A 70 14.80 20.53 20.81
N LYS A 71 15.50 21.11 21.79
CA LYS A 71 16.50 22.16 21.58
C LYS A 71 17.87 21.59 21.28
N THR A 72 18.14 20.37 21.76
CA THR A 72 19.40 19.67 21.56
C THR A 72 19.17 18.24 21.11
N ILE A 73 20.22 17.59 20.62
CA ILE A 73 20.16 16.20 20.16
C ILE A 73 20.02 15.23 21.34
N GLU A 74 20.55 15.59 22.51
CA GLU A 74 20.40 14.82 23.74
C GLU A 74 18.93 14.81 24.20
N GLU A 75 18.23 15.95 24.10
CA GLU A 75 16.79 16.02 24.36
C GLU A 75 15.99 15.15 23.37
N PHE A 76 16.39 15.10 22.10
CA PHE A 76 15.77 14.24 21.10
C PHE A 76 15.89 12.76 21.48
N TRP A 77 17.10 12.28 21.81
CA TRP A 77 17.32 10.89 22.21
C TRP A 77 16.53 10.50 23.46
N ALA A 78 16.49 11.40 24.46
CA ALA A 78 15.66 11.22 25.64
C ALA A 78 14.16 11.12 25.30
N ALA A 79 13.68 11.95 24.36
CA ALA A 79 12.28 11.96 23.94
C ALA A 79 11.87 10.68 23.18
N VAL A 80 12.72 10.16 22.29
CA VAL A 80 12.45 8.92 21.55
C VAL A 80 12.74 7.65 22.35
N ARG A 81 13.30 7.78 23.57
CA ARG A 81 13.64 6.68 24.49
C ARG A 81 14.60 5.65 23.87
N ILE A 82 15.54 6.13 23.07
CA ILE A 82 16.59 5.32 22.45
C ILE A 82 17.92 5.74 23.08
N ASP A 83 18.72 4.75 23.50
CA ASP A 83 20.12 5.00 23.86
C ASP A 83 20.95 5.07 22.57
N PRO A 84 21.54 6.22 22.24
CA PRO A 84 22.33 6.37 21.02
C PRO A 84 23.65 5.56 21.03
N ASN A 85 24.05 5.01 22.19
CA ASN A 85 25.28 4.24 22.36
C ASN A 85 25.05 2.74 22.63
N ALA A 86 23.80 2.26 22.48
CA ALA A 86 23.46 0.85 22.66
C ALA A 86 23.94 -0.04 21.50
#